data_AF-A0A3D1AV29-F1
#
_entry.id   AF-A0A3D1AV29-F1
#
_cell.length_a   1.000
_cell.length_b   1.000
_cell.length_c   1.000
_cell.angle_alpha   90.00
_cell.angle_beta   90.00
_cell.angle_gamma   90.00
#
_symmetry.space_group_name_H-M   'P 1'
#
loop_
_entity.id
_entity.type
_entity.pdbx_description
1 polymer ?
#
loop_
_entity_poly.entity_id
_entity_poly.type
_entity_poly.pdbx_seq_one_letter_code
_entity_poly.pdbx_strand_id
1 'polypeptide(L)'
;PATDTPGAAAAGVPRYIDETVKASGDLQKRVDGGIEWLNAKAGGDFLKLDEQQQIALLTPLCRAADAGKPETAGERLFHTIKNLTVDGYYTSYPGLVQELGYHGNTALASFPGCTHEH
;
A
#
# COMPACT_ATOMS: atom_id res chain seq x y z
N PRO A 1 -9.63 3.02 4.89
CA PRO A 1 -10.60 3.91 5.59
C PRO A 1 -10.09 4.16 7.01
N ALA A 2 -10.55 5.21 7.69
CA ALA A 2 -10.26 5.35 9.11
C ALA A 2 -11.07 4.32 9.91
N THR A 3 -10.50 3.86 11.02
CA THR A 3 -11.16 3.03 12.05
C THR A 3 -11.09 3.83 13.35
N ASP A 4 -10.66 3.21 14.45
CA ASP A 4 -10.28 3.91 15.69
C ASP A 4 -8.93 4.64 15.55
N THR A 5 -8.17 4.35 14.48
CA THR A 5 -6.93 5.03 14.09
C THR A 5 -7.08 5.78 12.75
N PRO A 6 -6.28 6.84 12.52
CA PRO A 6 -6.26 7.53 11.23
C PRO A 6 -5.99 6.57 10.08
N GLY A 7 -6.81 6.60 9.01
CA GLY A 7 -6.58 5.73 7.85
C GLY A 7 -5.33 6.10 7.03
N ALA A 8 -4.92 5.20 6.11
CA ALA A 8 -3.71 5.34 5.28
C ALA A 8 -3.48 6.73 4.65
N ALA A 9 -4.52 7.37 4.11
CA ALA A 9 -4.39 8.72 3.55
C ALA A 9 -3.96 9.76 4.60
N ALA A 10 -4.59 9.74 5.78
CA ALA A 10 -4.24 10.64 6.89
C ALA A 10 -2.89 10.28 7.54
N ALA A 11 -2.48 9.01 7.45
CA ALA A 11 -1.17 8.54 7.89
C ALA A 11 -0.01 8.94 6.95
N GLY A 12 -0.28 9.64 5.83
CA GLY A 12 0.75 10.12 4.92
C GLY A 12 1.21 9.11 3.87
N VAL A 13 0.49 7.99 3.70
CA VAL A 13 0.84 6.92 2.77
C VAL A 13 1.01 7.38 1.31
N PRO A 14 0.18 8.27 0.74
CA PRO A 14 0.38 8.73 -0.64
C PRO A 14 1.75 9.35 -0.86
N ARG A 15 2.20 10.20 0.07
CA ARG A 15 3.54 10.80 0.02
C ARG A 15 4.64 9.75 0.14
N TYR A 16 4.47 8.78 1.03
CA TYR A 16 5.41 7.66 1.16
C TYR A 16 5.55 6.88 -0.15
N ILE A 17 4.44 6.62 -0.86
CA ILE A 17 4.45 5.95 -2.17
C ILE A 17 5.26 6.77 -3.17
N ASP A 18 4.99 8.09 -3.28
CA ASP A 18 5.69 8.97 -4.22
C ASP A 18 7.20 8.97 -3.98
N GLU A 19 7.63 9.13 -2.72
CA GLU A 19 9.04 9.15 -2.33
C GLU A 19 9.72 7.79 -2.57
N THR A 20 9.04 6.68 -2.25
CA THR A 20 9.56 5.32 -2.45
C THR A 20 9.71 4.98 -3.92
N VAL A 21 8.71 5.31 -4.75
CA VAL A 21 8.76 5.10 -6.20
C VAL A 21 9.85 5.95 -6.82
N LYS A 22 9.96 7.22 -6.44
CA LYS A 22 11.01 8.13 -6.94
C LYS A 22 12.43 7.66 -6.57
N ALA A 23 12.59 7.02 -5.42
CA ALA A 23 13.88 6.53 -4.95
C ALA A 23 14.37 5.25 -5.67
N SER A 24 13.50 4.57 -6.44
CA SER A 24 13.82 3.31 -7.09
C SER A 24 13.44 3.30 -8.57
N GLY A 25 14.43 3.28 -9.45
CA GLY A 25 14.22 3.27 -10.89
C GLY A 25 13.42 2.05 -11.39
N ASP A 26 13.52 0.90 -10.71
CA ASP A 26 12.75 -0.29 -11.06
C ASP A 26 11.29 -0.19 -10.62
N LEU A 27 11.03 0.39 -9.44
CA LEU A 27 9.66 0.69 -9.02
C LEU A 27 9.03 1.74 -9.93
N GLN A 28 9.77 2.79 -10.28
CA GLN A 28 9.30 3.82 -11.20
C GLN A 28 8.88 3.21 -12.54
N LYS A 29 9.73 2.40 -13.18
CA LYS A 29 9.38 1.70 -14.44
C LYS A 29 8.13 0.83 -14.31
N ARG A 30 7.98 0.13 -13.18
CA ARG A 30 6.81 -0.72 -12.92
C ARG A 30 5.54 0.12 -12.77
N VAL A 31 5.61 1.25 -12.06
CA VAL A 31 4.48 2.15 -11.87
C VAL A 31 4.08 2.80 -13.19
N ASP A 32 5.05 3.36 -13.92
CA ASP A 32 4.82 4.01 -15.22
C ASP A 32 4.18 3.05 -16.21
N GLY A 33 4.75 1.86 -16.42
CA GLY A 33 4.19 0.85 -17.33
C GLY A 33 2.82 0.31 -16.88
N GLY A 34 2.56 0.33 -15.58
CA GLY A 34 1.25 0.04 -15.02
C GLY A 34 0.19 1.09 -15.37
N ILE A 35 0.53 2.37 -15.22
CA ILE A 35 -0.34 3.51 -15.53
C ILE A 35 -0.63 3.54 -17.04
N GLU A 36 0.38 3.32 -17.88
CA GLU A 36 0.21 3.19 -19.33
C GLU A 36 -0.76 2.06 -19.68
N TRP A 37 -0.60 0.88 -19.05
CA TRP A 37 -1.51 -0.24 -19.24
C TRP A 37 -2.95 0.10 -18.83
N LEU A 38 -3.11 0.81 -17.70
CA LEU A 38 -4.41 1.20 -17.17
C LEU A 38 -5.12 2.16 -18.13
N ASN A 39 -4.40 3.17 -18.62
CA ASN A 39 -4.90 4.12 -19.60
C ASN A 39 -5.25 3.43 -20.94
N ALA A 40 -4.43 2.49 -21.40
CA ALA A 40 -4.73 1.71 -22.59
C ALA A 40 -6.03 0.90 -22.43
N LYS A 41 -6.28 0.31 -21.25
CA LYS A 41 -7.53 -0.42 -20.95
C LYS A 41 -8.74 0.50 -20.80
N ALA A 42 -8.53 1.72 -20.32
CA ALA A 42 -9.56 2.75 -20.24
C ALA A 42 -9.92 3.36 -21.61
N GLY A 43 -9.11 3.11 -22.66
CA GLY A 43 -9.26 3.77 -23.96
C GLY A 43 -8.86 5.24 -23.94
N GLY A 44 -8.06 5.66 -22.96
CA GLY A 44 -7.70 7.06 -22.70
C GLY A 44 -7.21 7.27 -21.27
N ASP A 45 -7.41 8.46 -20.74
CA ASP A 45 -7.07 8.76 -19.35
C ASP A 45 -8.06 8.06 -18.41
N PHE A 46 -7.58 7.09 -17.62
CA PHE A 46 -8.37 6.35 -16.64
C PHE A 46 -9.13 7.28 -15.67
N LEU A 47 -8.55 8.43 -15.31
CA LEU A 47 -9.17 9.38 -14.39
C LEU A 47 -10.40 10.06 -14.97
N LYS A 48 -10.63 9.97 -16.29
CA LYS A 48 -11.83 10.51 -16.96
C LYS A 48 -13.00 9.54 -17.03
N LEU A 49 -12.79 8.27 -16.68
CA LEU A 49 -13.86 7.30 -16.53
C LEU A 49 -14.76 7.67 -15.35
N ASP A 50 -16.03 7.29 -15.41
CA ASP A 50 -16.90 7.37 -14.24
C ASP A 50 -16.48 6.34 -13.17
N GLU A 51 -16.96 6.53 -11.94
CA GLU A 51 -16.59 5.68 -10.80
C GLU A 51 -16.93 4.20 -11.04
N GLN A 52 -18.06 3.89 -11.70
CA GLN A 52 -18.47 2.50 -11.95
C GLN A 52 -17.52 1.84 -12.95
N GLN A 53 -17.11 2.56 -13.99
CA GLN A 53 -16.13 2.11 -14.98
C GLN A 53 -14.74 1.93 -14.35
N GLN A 54 -14.30 2.86 -13.51
CA GLN A 54 -13.04 2.74 -12.78
C GLN A 54 -13.03 1.49 -11.89
N ILE A 55 -14.09 1.29 -11.11
CA ILE A 55 -14.24 0.10 -10.25
C ILE A 55 -14.26 -1.18 -11.09
N ALA A 56 -15.01 -1.21 -12.20
CA ALA A 56 -15.09 -2.38 -13.06
C ALA A 56 -13.71 -2.78 -13.62
N LEU A 57 -12.87 -1.80 -13.95
CA LEU A 57 -11.52 -2.02 -14.47
C LEU A 57 -10.54 -2.45 -13.38
N LEU A 58 -10.63 -1.87 -12.17
CA LEU A 58 -9.73 -2.19 -11.05
C LEU A 58 -10.10 -3.51 -10.33
N THR A 59 -11.36 -3.91 -10.31
CA THR A 59 -11.85 -5.12 -9.63
C THR A 59 -11.08 -6.40 -10.02
N PRO A 60 -10.88 -6.74 -11.31
CA PRO A 60 -10.10 -7.92 -11.67
C PRO A 60 -8.62 -7.81 -11.25
N LEU A 61 -8.04 -6.61 -11.30
CA LEU A 61 -6.66 -6.39 -10.84
C LEU A 61 -6.51 -6.64 -9.33
N CYS A 62 -7.51 -6.20 -8.56
CA CYS A 62 -7.56 -6.46 -7.12
C CYS A 62 -7.58 -7.96 -6.82
N ARG A 63 -8.43 -8.74 -7.52
CA ARG A 63 -8.51 -10.19 -7.37
C ARG A 63 -7.20 -10.90 -7.74
N ALA A 64 -6.56 -10.47 -8.82
CA ALA A 64 -5.27 -11.03 -9.25
C ALA A 64 -4.14 -10.70 -8.25
N ALA A 65 -4.13 -9.49 -7.69
CA ALA A 65 -3.21 -9.11 -6.63
C ALA A 65 -3.42 -9.97 -5.37
N ASP A 66 -4.66 -10.21 -4.96
CA ASP A 66 -4.97 -11.07 -3.80
C ASP A 66 -4.58 -12.54 -4.02
N ALA A 67 -4.64 -13.01 -5.26
CA ALA A 67 -4.17 -14.34 -5.62
C ALA A 67 -2.64 -14.48 -5.61
N GLY A 68 -1.90 -13.38 -5.46
CA GLY A 68 -0.43 -13.38 -5.38
C GLY A 68 0.28 -13.76 -6.69
N LYS A 69 -0.41 -13.71 -7.83
CA LYS A 69 0.12 -14.11 -9.15
C LYS A 69 -0.10 -13.02 -10.20
N PRO A 70 0.52 -11.84 -10.08
CA PRO A 70 0.34 -10.75 -11.04
C PRO A 70 1.11 -11.01 -12.35
N GLU A 71 0.38 -11.18 -13.46
CA GLU A 71 0.92 -11.50 -14.78
C GLU A 71 0.95 -10.29 -15.71
N THR A 72 -0.02 -9.39 -15.61
CA THR A 72 -0.08 -8.17 -16.44
C THR A 72 0.60 -6.98 -15.77
N ALA A 73 0.90 -5.93 -16.54
CA ALA A 73 1.46 -4.69 -15.99
C ALA A 73 0.49 -4.02 -15.01
N GLY A 74 -0.81 -3.99 -15.33
CA GLY A 74 -1.85 -3.48 -14.43
C GLY A 74 -1.98 -4.28 -13.13
N GLU A 75 -1.87 -5.61 -13.20
CA GLU A 75 -1.90 -6.45 -11.98
C GLU A 75 -0.67 -6.21 -11.11
N ARG A 76 0.52 -6.13 -11.72
CA ARG A 76 1.75 -5.79 -11.00
C ARG A 76 1.69 -4.40 -10.37
N LEU A 77 1.12 -3.41 -11.07
CA LEU A 77 0.88 -2.07 -10.54
C LEU A 77 -0.01 -2.15 -9.30
N PHE A 78 -1.19 -2.76 -9.44
CA PHE A 78 -2.17 -2.81 -8.36
C PHE A 78 -1.62 -3.54 -7.13
N HIS A 79 -0.96 -4.68 -7.35
CA HIS A 79 -0.25 -5.41 -6.29
C HIS A 79 0.83 -4.55 -5.62
N THR A 80 1.62 -3.80 -6.39
CA THR A 80 2.67 -2.92 -5.85
C THR A 80 2.07 -1.81 -4.99
N ILE A 81 1.01 -1.13 -5.46
CA ILE A 81 0.35 -0.06 -4.70
C ILE A 81 -0.28 -0.62 -3.40
N LYS A 82 -0.91 -1.81 -3.44
CA LYS A 82 -1.44 -2.46 -2.23
C LYS A 82 -0.34 -2.69 -1.20
N ASN A 83 0.80 -3.25 -1.62
CA ASN A 83 1.90 -3.54 -0.71
C ASN A 83 2.49 -2.25 -0.13
N LEU A 84 2.77 -1.25 -0.97
CA LEU A 84 3.27 0.04 -0.47
C LEU A 84 2.27 0.74 0.45
N THR A 85 0.96 0.53 0.26
CA THR A 85 -0.06 1.07 1.16
C THR A 85 0.02 0.41 2.54
N VAL A 86 0.20 -0.91 2.58
CA VAL A 86 0.37 -1.69 3.81
C VAL A 86 1.68 -1.29 4.51
N ASP A 87 2.79 -1.28 3.77
CA ASP A 87 4.10 -0.92 4.30
C ASP A 87 4.10 0.51 4.84
N GLY A 88 3.62 1.47 4.05
CA GLY A 88 3.54 2.87 4.45
C GLY A 88 2.64 3.07 5.67
N TYR A 89 1.53 2.32 5.78
CA TYR A 89 0.65 2.43 6.93
C TYR A 89 1.29 1.87 8.20
N TYR A 90 1.80 0.64 8.17
CA TYR A 90 2.35 0.00 9.37
C TYR A 90 3.77 0.46 9.73
N THR A 91 4.38 1.32 8.94
CA THR A 91 5.59 2.07 9.31
C THR A 91 5.28 3.49 9.79
N SER A 92 4.06 3.99 9.58
CA SER A 92 3.60 5.27 10.11
C SER A 92 3.36 5.19 11.62
N TYR A 93 3.33 6.33 12.30
CA TYR A 93 3.00 6.37 13.73
C TYR A 93 1.60 5.81 14.05
N PRO A 94 0.51 6.20 13.33
CA PRO A 94 -0.80 5.57 13.50
C PRO A 94 -0.78 4.04 13.39
N GLY A 95 -0.17 3.49 12.33
CA GLY A 95 -0.16 2.04 12.13
C GLY A 95 0.78 1.30 13.08
N LEU A 96 2.00 1.78 13.29
CA LEU A 96 3.00 1.08 14.09
C LEU A 96 2.69 1.14 15.59
N VAL A 97 2.39 2.34 16.12
CA VAL A 97 2.28 2.55 17.57
C VAL A 97 0.84 2.40 18.04
N GLN A 98 -0.14 2.97 17.32
CA GLN A 98 -1.53 2.99 17.79
C GLN A 98 -2.27 1.71 17.41
N GLU A 99 -2.14 1.26 16.16
CA GLU A 99 -2.83 0.05 15.67
C GLU A 99 -2.13 -1.24 16.13
N LEU A 100 -0.82 -1.38 15.92
CA LEU A 100 -0.09 -2.59 16.31
C LEU A 100 0.37 -2.61 17.78
N GLY A 101 0.31 -1.48 18.49
CA GLY A 101 0.78 -1.39 19.88
C GLY A 101 2.29 -1.59 20.03
N TYR A 102 3.08 -1.26 19.01
CA TYR A 102 4.52 -1.42 19.08
C TYR A 102 5.15 -0.43 20.07
N HIS A 103 5.79 -0.98 21.11
CA HIS A 103 6.52 -0.22 22.13
C HIS A 103 8.01 -0.61 22.23
N GLY A 104 8.56 -1.33 21.24
CA GLY A 104 9.93 -1.84 21.27
C GLY A 104 11.04 -0.78 21.26
N ASN A 105 10.71 0.47 20.97
CA ASN A 105 11.59 1.64 21.07
C ASN A 105 11.53 2.33 22.43
N THR A 106 10.75 1.81 23.39
CA THR A 106 10.67 2.35 24.76
C THR A 106 11.87 1.89 25.56
N ALA A 107 12.67 2.84 26.04
CA ALA A 107 13.82 2.53 26.88
C ALA A 107 13.34 1.88 28.21
N LEU A 108 13.89 0.71 28.52
CA LEU A 108 13.66 0.03 29.80
C LEU A 108 14.86 0.26 30.71
N ALA A 109 14.63 0.70 31.95
CA ALA A 109 15.68 0.88 32.95
C ALA A 109 16.30 -0.45 33.42
N SER A 110 15.58 -1.56 33.24
CA SER A 110 16.02 -2.93 33.53
C SER A 110 15.28 -3.91 32.65
N PHE A 111 15.90 -5.03 32.27
CA PHE A 111 15.25 -6.10 31.49
C PHE A 111 14.44 -7.01 32.43
N PRO A 112 13.09 -7.01 32.38
CA PRO A 112 12.26 -7.74 33.35
C PRO A 112 12.25 -9.26 33.16
N GLY A 113 12.84 -9.79 32.08
CA GLY A 113 12.79 -11.21 31.75
C GLY A 113 11.39 -11.68 31.32
N CYS A 114 11.28 -12.95 30.91
CA CYS A 114 9.99 -13.57 30.61
C CYS A 114 9.33 -14.05 31.92
N THR A 115 8.11 -13.59 32.21
CA THR A 115 7.37 -13.93 33.44
C THR A 115 6.23 -14.93 33.21
N HIS A 116 6.18 -15.61 32.06
CA HIS A 116 5.14 -16.60 31.76
C HIS A 116 5.56 -17.99 32.24
N GLU A 117 4.59 -18.79 32.71
CA GLU A 117 4.84 -20.19 33.06
C GLU A 117 5.03 -21.06 31.81
N HIS A 118 5.91 -22.06 31.91
CA HIS A 118 6.26 -23.02 30.85
C HIS A 118 5.34 -24.25 30.85
#